data_AF-A0A7W1NPD4-F1
#
_entry.id   AF-A0A7W1NPD4-F1
#
_cell.length_a   1.000
_cell.length_b   1.000
_cell.length_c   1.000
_cell.angle_alpha   90.00
_cell.angle_beta   90.00
_cell.angle_gamma   90.00
#
_symmetry.space_group_name_H-M   'P 1'
#
loop_
_entity.id
_entity.type
_entity.pdbx_description
1 polymer ?
#
loop_
_entity_poly.entity_id
_entity_poly.type
_entity_poly.pdbx_seq_one_letter_code
_entity_poly.pdbx_strand_id
1 'polypeptide(L)'
;MANTNDPLRDLIRSTLDFYGRFGWQPLTNDAIRVFEEEVREVTEAAQDGNDKNHIAEEAADVIVTLIGVCQASGVEPEQLIQQLYAVIAKNDAKNHDTHVYTDGKIRRRFPKSTP
;
A
#
# COMPACT_ATOMS: atom_id res chain seq x y z
N MET A 1 9.59 19.88 8.54
CA MET A 1 9.90 20.20 7.12
C MET A 1 8.58 20.37 6.38
N ALA A 2 8.57 21.05 5.23
CA ALA A 2 7.34 21.36 4.49
C ALA A 2 6.80 20.13 3.75
N ASN A 3 5.48 19.97 3.72
CA ASN A 3 4.75 19.01 2.90
C ASN A 3 5.00 19.31 1.42
N THR A 4 5.40 18.31 0.64
CA THR A 4 5.74 18.44 -0.78
C THR A 4 4.51 18.34 -1.70
N ASN A 5 3.31 18.20 -1.13
CA ASN A 5 2.07 17.79 -1.79
C ASN A 5 2.14 16.39 -2.46
N ASP A 6 3.18 15.60 -2.16
CA ASP A 6 3.26 14.18 -2.46
C ASP A 6 3.21 13.40 -1.14
N PRO A 7 1.99 13.08 -0.63
CA PRO A 7 1.82 12.49 0.69
C PRO A 7 2.49 11.13 0.81
N LEU A 8 2.62 10.36 -0.28
CA LEU A 8 3.30 9.07 -0.23
C LEU A 8 4.81 9.26 -0.09
N ARG A 9 5.43 10.14 -0.89
CA ARG A 9 6.86 10.43 -0.76
C ARG A 9 7.19 11.07 0.58
N ASP A 10 6.32 11.93 1.09
CA ASP A 10 6.48 12.51 2.44
C ASP A 10 6.36 11.45 3.52
N LEU A 11 5.42 10.51 3.40
CA LEU A 11 5.23 9.40 4.33
C LEU A 11 6.46 8.48 4.34
N ILE A 12 6.91 8.02 3.16
CA ILE A 12 8.10 7.16 3.04
C ILE A 12 9.31 7.83 3.70
N ARG A 13 9.56 9.11 3.40
CA ARG A 13 10.67 9.86 4.00
C ARG A 13 10.54 9.94 5.52
N SER A 14 9.36 10.30 6.02
CA SER A 14 9.07 10.38 7.46
C SER A 14 9.32 9.05 8.17
N THR A 15 8.90 7.93 7.56
CA THR A 15 9.11 6.57 8.08
C THR A 15 10.60 6.20 8.11
N LEU A 16 11.35 6.45 7.04
CA LEU A 16 12.78 6.15 6.99
C LEU A 16 13.60 7.03 7.94
N ASP A 17 13.25 8.31 8.06
CA ASP A 17 13.86 9.22 9.04
C ASP A 17 13.55 8.77 10.48
N PHE A 18 12.35 8.25 10.73
CA PHE A 18 12.00 7.61 12.00
C PHE A 18 12.91 6.42 12.29
N TYR A 19 13.06 5.46 11.36
CA TYR A 19 13.96 4.33 11.56
C TYR A 19 15.42 4.76 11.77
N GLY A 20 15.89 5.74 10.99
CA GLY A 20 17.23 6.30 11.10
C GLY A 20 17.52 6.93 12.45
N ARG A 21 16.55 7.64 13.06
CA ARG A 21 16.69 8.24 14.41
C ARG A 21 16.96 7.20 15.50
N PHE A 22 16.50 5.97 15.33
CA PHE A 22 16.71 4.87 16.28
C PHE A 22 17.85 3.93 15.88
N GLY A 23 18.55 4.20 14.77
CA GLY A 23 19.54 3.26 14.22
C GLY A 23 18.94 1.89 13.93
N TRP A 24 17.62 1.83 13.71
CA TRP A 24 16.88 0.59 13.61
C TRP A 24 16.76 0.18 12.15
N GLN A 25 17.02 -1.09 11.88
CA GLN A 25 16.71 -1.71 10.60
C GLN A 25 15.74 -2.87 10.85
N PRO A 26 14.52 -2.82 10.29
CA PRO A 26 13.56 -3.89 10.49
C PRO A 26 14.07 -5.19 9.85
N LEU A 27 13.98 -6.29 10.60
CA LEU A 27 14.11 -7.63 10.03
C LEU A 27 12.82 -7.96 9.28
N THR A 28 12.93 -8.68 8.16
CA THR A 28 11.79 -8.99 7.29
C THR A 28 10.63 -9.64 8.04
N ASN A 29 10.90 -10.62 8.92
CA ASN A 29 9.86 -11.31 9.68
C ASN A 29 9.15 -10.39 10.69
N ASP A 30 9.90 -9.49 11.33
CA ASP A 30 9.32 -8.55 12.30
C ASP A 30 8.45 -7.52 11.58
N ALA A 31 8.90 -7.01 10.43
CA ALA A 31 8.12 -6.09 9.61
C ALA A 31 6.83 -6.73 9.10
N ILE A 32 6.88 -7.99 8.64
CA ILE A 32 5.70 -8.74 8.20
C ILE A 32 4.70 -8.89 9.35
N ARG A 33 5.17 -9.27 10.55
CA ARG A 33 4.30 -9.44 11.71
C ARG A 33 3.55 -8.14 12.05
N VAL A 34 4.24 -7.01 12.03
CA VAL A 34 3.62 -5.70 12.31
C VAL A 34 2.65 -5.32 11.18
N PHE A 35 3.00 -5.55 9.92
CA PHE A 35 2.07 -5.35 8.81
C PHE A 35 0.80 -6.20 8.92
N GLU A 36 0.91 -7.46 9.31
CA GLU A 36 -0.25 -8.34 9.55
C GLU A 36 -1.13 -7.88 10.70
N GLU A 37 -0.56 -7.18 11.69
CA GLU A 37 -1.29 -6.56 12.81
C GLU A 37 -2.17 -5.41 12.29
N GLU A 38 -1.60 -4.42 11.60
CA GLU A 38 -2.37 -3.30 11.02
C GLU A 38 -3.43 -3.76 10.02
N VAL A 39 -3.14 -4.83 9.25
CA VAL A 39 -4.13 -5.40 8.33
C VAL A 39 -5.34 -5.98 9.08
N ARG A 40 -5.14 -6.57 10.26
CA ARG A 40 -6.28 -7.00 11.09
C ARG A 40 -7.03 -5.79 11.62
N GLU A 41 -6.33 -4.79 12.12
CA GLU A 41 -6.94 -3.59 12.73
C GLU A 41 -7.82 -2.84 11.73
N VAL A 42 -7.32 -2.57 10.50
CA VAL A 42 -8.15 -1.95 9.46
C VAL A 42 -9.34 -2.83 9.05
N THR A 43 -9.19 -4.14 9.10
CA THR A 43 -10.27 -5.09 8.77
C THR A 43 -11.36 -5.06 9.85
N GLU A 44 -10.97 -5.05 11.12
CA GLU A 44 -11.88 -4.95 12.27
C GLU A 44 -12.61 -3.60 12.25
N ALA A 45 -11.88 -2.49 12.05
CA ALA A 45 -12.46 -1.16 11.94
C ALA A 45 -13.45 -1.05 10.77
N ALA A 46 -13.13 -1.62 9.61
CA ALA A 46 -14.01 -1.62 8.45
C ALA A 46 -15.26 -2.50 8.64
N GLN A 47 -15.15 -3.59 9.41
CA GLN A 47 -16.29 -4.47 9.75
C GLN A 47 -17.23 -3.83 10.77
N ASP A 48 -16.69 -3.12 11.76
CA ASP A 48 -17.51 -2.34 12.71
C ASP A 48 -18.22 -1.18 11.99
N GLY A 49 -17.50 -0.47 11.11
CA GLY A 49 -18.08 0.48 10.15
C GLY A 49 -18.61 1.79 10.75
N ASN A 50 -18.43 2.01 12.06
CA ASN A 50 -19.04 3.12 12.79
C ASN A 50 -18.18 4.39 12.82
N ASP A 51 -16.85 4.27 12.65
CA ASP A 51 -15.91 5.38 12.69
C ASP A 51 -15.02 5.44 11.44
N LYS A 52 -15.34 6.38 10.54
CA LYS A 52 -14.59 6.57 9.29
C LYS A 52 -13.19 7.13 9.51
N ASN A 53 -12.98 7.88 10.59
CA ASN A 53 -11.66 8.44 10.89
C ASN A 53 -10.75 7.33 11.39
N HIS A 54 -11.25 6.46 12.26
CA HIS A 54 -10.51 5.29 12.73
C HIS A 54 -10.15 4.36 11.56
N ILE A 55 -11.10 4.07 10.65
CA ILE A 55 -10.79 3.28 9.43
C ILE A 55 -9.68 3.93 8.59
N ALA A 56 -9.68 5.26 8.48
CA ALA A 56 -8.66 5.98 7.72
C ALA A 56 -7.29 5.99 8.41
N GLU A 57 -7.26 6.03 9.74
CA GLU A 57 -6.06 5.88 10.57
C GLU A 57 -5.42 4.50 10.36
N GLU A 58 -6.17 3.43 10.59
CA GLU A 58 -5.67 2.06 10.40
C GLU A 58 -5.22 1.79 8.95
N ALA A 59 -5.93 2.36 7.97
CA ALA A 59 -5.53 2.27 6.58
C ALA A 59 -4.18 2.98 6.30
N ALA A 60 -3.90 4.09 6.98
CA ALA A 60 -2.62 4.78 6.88
C ALA A 60 -1.49 3.96 7.55
N ASP A 61 -1.77 3.32 8.68
CA ASP A 61 -0.80 2.48 9.38
C ASP A 61 -0.45 1.21 8.59
N VAL A 62 -1.41 0.61 7.88
CA VAL A 62 -1.13 -0.43 6.87
C VAL A 62 -0.15 0.06 5.79
N ILE A 63 -0.29 1.31 5.32
CA ILE A 63 0.65 1.86 4.32
C ILE A 63 2.04 2.04 4.93
N VAL A 64 2.14 2.55 6.16
CA VAL A 64 3.42 2.72 6.87
C VAL A 64 4.12 1.39 7.08
N THR A 65 3.40 0.38 7.53
CA THR A 65 3.97 -0.94 7.83
C THR A 65 4.31 -1.72 6.58
N LEU A 66 3.58 -1.53 5.48
CA LEU A 66 3.96 -2.02 4.15
C LEU A 66 5.27 -1.39 3.66
N ILE A 67 5.46 -0.07 3.84
CA ILE A 67 6.75 0.59 3.56
C ILE A 67 7.88 -0.06 4.38
N GLY A 68 7.61 -0.37 5.65
CA GLY A 68 8.52 -1.13 6.50
C GLY A 68 8.90 -2.51 5.94
N VAL A 69 7.92 -3.28 5.44
CA VAL A 69 8.16 -4.57 4.78
C VAL A 69 9.01 -4.42 3.52
N CYS A 70 8.72 -3.43 2.69
CA CYS A 70 9.51 -3.11 1.49
C CYS A 70 10.97 -2.83 1.87
N GLN A 71 11.20 -1.95 2.84
CA GLN A 71 12.53 -1.59 3.31
C GLN A 71 13.28 -2.80 3.88
N ALA A 72 12.62 -3.59 4.74
CA ALA A 72 13.18 -4.81 5.33
C ALA A 72 13.52 -5.88 4.29
N SER A 73 12.95 -5.79 3.09
CA SER A 73 13.18 -6.71 1.96
C SER A 73 14.16 -6.16 0.93
N GLY A 74 14.74 -4.98 1.16
CA GLY A 74 15.66 -4.32 0.22
C GLY A 74 14.98 -3.68 -0.99
N VAL A 75 13.68 -3.38 -0.91
CA VAL A 75 12.97 -2.61 -1.94
C VAL A 75 13.17 -1.13 -1.66
N GLU A 76 13.79 -0.45 -2.62
CA GLU A 76 14.04 1.00 -2.51
C GLU A 76 12.75 1.80 -2.74
N PRO A 77 12.59 2.97 -2.08
CA PRO A 77 11.43 3.85 -2.24
C PRO A 77 10.99 4.09 -3.68
N GLU A 78 11.93 4.39 -4.58
CA GLU A 78 11.60 4.69 -5.97
C GLU A 78 11.20 3.44 -6.77
N GLN A 79 11.60 2.23 -6.36
CA GLN A 79 11.09 1.00 -6.98
C GLN A 79 9.61 0.81 -6.64
N LEU A 80 9.21 1.06 -5.39
CA LEU A 80 7.81 1.03 -4.97
C LEU A 80 6.98 2.06 -5.73
N ILE A 81 7.47 3.31 -5.79
CA ILE A 81 6.74 4.39 -6.48
C ILE A 81 6.60 4.13 -7.98
N GLN A 82 7.62 3.61 -8.64
CA GLN A 82 7.53 3.18 -10.05
C GLN A 82 6.45 2.11 -10.26
N GLN A 83 6.34 1.13 -9.35
CA GLN A 83 5.28 0.12 -9.45
C GLN A 83 3.89 0.71 -9.23
N LEU A 84 3.74 1.70 -8.35
CA LEU A 84 2.47 2.39 -8.16
C LEU A 84 2.03 3.11 -9.44
N TYR A 85 2.92 3.84 -10.11
CA TYR A 85 2.61 4.43 -11.42
C TYR A 85 2.25 3.38 -12.49
N ALA A 86 2.93 2.23 -12.49
CA ALA A 86 2.59 1.13 -13.38
C ALA A 86 1.18 0.56 -13.08
N VAL A 87 0.77 0.50 -11.82
CA VAL A 87 -0.59 0.10 -11.41
C VAL A 87 -1.63 1.14 -11.81
N ILE A 88 -1.34 2.44 -11.60
CA ILE A 88 -2.22 3.56 -12.01
C ILE A 88 -2.47 3.48 -13.52
N ALA A 89 -1.41 3.44 -14.34
CA ALA A 89 -1.54 3.34 -15.80
C ALA A 89 -2.33 2.10 -16.24
N LYS A 90 -2.12 0.95 -15.58
CA LYS A 90 -2.90 -0.27 -15.83
C LYS A 90 -4.37 -0.11 -15.47
N ASN A 91 -4.70 0.62 -14.40
CA ASN A 91 -6.07 0.85 -13.95
C ASN A 91 -6.80 1.85 -14.85
N ASP A 92 -6.14 2.95 -15.22
CA ASP A 92 -6.69 3.98 -16.11
C ASP A 92 -7.02 3.43 -17.51
N ALA A 93 -6.28 2.41 -17.95
CA ALA A 93 -6.55 1.70 -19.20
C ALA A 93 -7.76 0.73 -19.12
N LYS A 94 -8.32 0.46 -17.94
CA LYS A 94 -9.48 -0.44 -17.77
C LYS A 94 -10.76 0.33 -18.03
N ASN A 95 -11.60 -0.20 -18.90
CA ASN A 95 -12.91 0.36 -19.23
C ASN A 95 -13.95 -0.75 -19.42
N HIS A 96 -15.21 -0.37 -19.60
CA HIS A 96 -16.31 -1.33 -19.77
C HIS A 96 -16.19 -2.17 -21.06
N ASP A 97 -15.43 -1.74 -22.05
CA ASP A 97 -15.19 -2.52 -23.28
C ASP A 97 -14.22 -3.67 -23.03
N THR A 98 -13.27 -3.47 -22.13
CA THR A 98 -12.21 -4.45 -21.82
C THR A 98 -12.47 -5.25 -20.55
N HIS A 99 -13.29 -4.74 -19.62
CA HIS A 99 -13.52 -5.32 -18.30
C HIS A 99 -15.01 -5.37 -17.91
N VAL A 100 -15.34 -6.31 -17.03
CA VAL A 100 -16.68 -6.54 -16.46
C VAL A 100 -16.56 -6.84 -14.96
N TYR A 101 -17.54 -6.40 -14.17
CA TYR A 101 -17.65 -6.78 -12.77
C TYR A 101 -18.37 -8.12 -12.64
N THR A 102 -17.70 -9.12 -12.08
CA THR A 102 -18.22 -10.48 -11.87
C THR A 102 -17.50 -11.14 -10.69
N ASP A 103 -18.23 -11.93 -9.89
CA ASP A 103 -17.71 -12.60 -8.69
C ASP A 103 -16.98 -11.66 -7.71
N GLY A 104 -17.55 -10.48 -7.46
CA GLY A 104 -16.98 -9.50 -6.53
C GLY A 104 -15.69 -8.83 -7.01
N LYS A 105 -15.29 -9.03 -8.28
CA LYS A 105 -14.03 -8.48 -8.83
C LYS A 105 -14.24 -7.90 -10.23
N ILE A 106 -13.50 -6.84 -10.55
CA ILE A 106 -13.39 -6.35 -11.94
C ILE A 106 -12.41 -7.25 -12.69
N ARG A 107 -12.88 -7.95 -13.72
CA ARG A 107 -12.09 -8.89 -14.54
C ARG A 107 -12.10 -8.49 -16.00
N ARG A 108 -11.06 -8.93 -16.74
CA ARG A 108 -10.97 -8.72 -18.19
C ARG A 108 -12.01 -9.58 -18.89
N ARG A 109 -12.74 -9.03 -19.88
CA ARG A 109 -13.77 -9.77 -20.65
C ARG A 109 -13.18 -10.89 -21.49
N PHE A 110 -12.00 -10.65 -22.06
CA PHE A 110 -11.27 -11.61 -22.87
C PHE A 110 -9.93 -11.92 -22.18
N PRO A 111 -9.56 -13.21 -22.01
CA PRO A 111 -8.23 -13.57 -21.53
C PRO A 111 -7.17 -12.98 -22.47
N LYS A 112 -5.97 -12.68 -21.95
CA LYS A 112 -4.84 -12.31 -22.81
C LYS A 112 -4.62 -13.46 -23.80
N SER A 113 -4.54 -13.15 -25.08
CA SER A 113 -3.99 -14.07 -26.08
C SER A 113 -2.59 -14.48 -25.61
N THR A 114 -2.41 -15.77 -25.31
CA THR A 114 -1.10 -16.34 -25.04
C THR A 114 -0.30 -16.29 -26.34
N PRO A 115 0.96 -15.79 -26.33
CA PRO A 115 1.84 -15.92 -27.48
C PRO A 115 2.19 -17.39 -27.76
#